data_AF-A0A518GB18-F1
#
_entry.id   AF-A0A518GB18-F1
#
_cell.length_a   1.000
_cell.length_b   1.000
_cell.length_c   1.000
_cell.angle_alpha   90.00
_cell.angle_beta   90.00
_cell.angle_gamma   90.00
#
_symmetry.space_group_name_H-M   'P 1'
#
loop_
_entity.id
_entity.type
_entity.pdbx_description
1 polymer ?
#
loop_
_entity_poly.entity_id
_entity_poly.type
_entity_poly.pdbx_seq_one_letter_code
_entity_poly.pdbx_strand_id
1 'polypeptide(L)'
;MLRKAVKEHFPDSVIQRCLVHKERNIRGKLSKRHTGELARLFRRLRSVQGYTAAQEVVGELEAFLEPLNAEAFKSLHEAGEDLLALHRLEVPNTLHRSLLSTNAIENSFLNTRRRLGRVTRFRADTDQASRWLSYALLEAEKGFHRISGHKELPKLIAALAREHAATPTKPPSGPVPSPTAPATARAPSL
;
A
#
# COMPACT_ATOMS: atom_id res chain seq x y z
N MET A 1 1.55 13.88 -2.18
CA MET A 1 1.55 14.17 -0.73
C MET A 1 1.95 12.95 0.10
N LEU A 2 1.29 11.80 0.01
CA LEU A 2 1.62 10.63 0.86
C LEU A 2 3.06 10.11 0.70
N ARG A 3 3.55 9.95 -0.55
CA ARG A 3 4.93 9.50 -0.80
C ARG A 3 5.98 10.35 -0.08
N LYS A 4 5.82 11.68 -0.13
CA LYS A 4 6.74 12.63 0.51
C LYS A 4 6.75 12.43 2.03
N ALA A 5 5.57 12.38 2.65
CA ALA A 5 5.46 12.17 4.10
C ALA A 5 6.03 10.82 4.55
N VAL A 6 5.81 9.75 3.77
CA VAL A 6 6.39 8.44 4.08
C VAL A 6 7.92 8.50 4.00
N LYS A 7 8.50 9.12 2.96
CA LYS A 7 9.96 9.26 2.84
C LYS A 7 10.59 10.22 3.84
N GLU A 8 9.82 11.17 4.37
CA GLU A 8 10.26 12.07 5.42
C GLU A 8 10.46 11.34 6.76
N HIS A 9 9.54 10.43 7.12
CA HIS A 9 9.60 9.67 8.37
C HIS A 9 10.30 8.31 8.26
N PHE A 10 10.28 7.70 7.07
CA PHE A 10 10.86 6.39 6.77
C PHE A 10 11.68 6.50 5.48
N PRO A 11 12.88 7.11 5.54
CA PRO A 11 13.67 7.42 4.34
C PRO A 11 14.06 6.17 3.54
N ASP A 12 14.31 5.07 4.23
CA ASP A 12 14.68 3.75 3.73
C ASP A 12 13.48 2.95 3.18
N SER A 13 12.24 3.40 3.41
CA SER A 13 11.03 2.66 3.01
C SER A 13 10.96 2.31 1.52
N VAL A 14 10.60 1.06 1.23
CA VAL A 14 10.24 0.63 -0.13
C VAL A 14 8.77 0.93 -0.37
N ILE A 15 8.47 1.77 -1.36
CA ILE A 15 7.11 2.25 -1.63
C ILE A 15 6.58 1.59 -2.89
N GLN A 16 5.61 0.69 -2.71
CA GLN A 16 4.85 0.08 -3.80
C GLN A 16 3.57 0.88 -4.07
N ARG A 17 3.38 1.34 -5.31
CA ARG A 17 2.10 1.88 -5.76
C ARG A 17 1.10 0.74 -5.87
N CYS A 18 -0.09 0.95 -5.30
CA CYS A 18 -1.18 -0.01 -5.40
C CYS A 18 -1.60 -0.22 -6.88
N LEU A 19 -1.29 -1.40 -7.42
CA LEU A 19 -1.54 -1.73 -8.82
C LEU A 19 -3.03 -1.77 -9.17
N VAL A 20 -3.89 -2.21 -8.24
CA VAL A 20 -5.35 -2.23 -8.46
C VAL A 20 -5.94 -0.82 -8.60
N HIS A 21 -5.51 0.11 -7.74
CA HIS A 21 -5.94 1.50 -7.86
C HIS A 21 -5.37 2.16 -9.12
N LYS A 22 -4.13 1.81 -9.50
CA LYS A 22 -3.55 2.33 -10.74
C LYS A 22 -4.29 1.84 -11.98
N GLU A 23 -4.60 0.53 -12.03
CA GLU A 23 -5.44 -0.08 -13.06
C GLU A 23 -6.78 0.65 -13.16
N ARG A 24 -7.48 0.88 -12.04
CA ARG A 24 -8.77 1.58 -12.01
C ARG A 24 -8.67 3.03 -12.51
N ASN A 25 -7.60 3.75 -12.15
CA ASN A 25 -7.36 5.12 -12.58
C ASN A 25 -7.05 5.24 -14.08
N ILE A 26 -6.36 4.24 -14.65
CA ILE A 26 -6.07 4.18 -16.09
C ILE A 26 -7.35 3.77 -16.83
N ARG A 27 -8.07 2.77 -16.33
CA ARG A 27 -9.34 2.29 -16.89
C ARG A 27 -10.36 3.40 -17.07
N GLY A 28 -10.45 4.33 -16.13
CA GLY A 28 -11.36 5.48 -16.22
C GLY A 28 -11.09 6.44 -17.38
N LYS A 29 -9.94 6.32 -18.06
CA LYS A 29 -9.53 7.13 -19.21
C LYS A 29 -9.67 6.40 -20.54
N LEU A 30 -10.01 5.10 -20.52
CA LEU A 30 -10.07 4.26 -21.71
C LEU A 30 -11.52 3.94 -22.08
N SER A 31 -11.76 3.70 -23.37
CA SER A 31 -13.01 3.11 -23.84
C SER A 31 -13.20 1.69 -23.28
N LYS A 32 -14.46 1.28 -23.08
CA LYS A 32 -14.83 -0.04 -22.54
C LYS A 32 -14.19 -1.21 -23.29
N ARG A 33 -14.00 -1.09 -24.61
CA ARG A 33 -13.38 -2.14 -25.45
C ARG A 33 -11.94 -2.48 -25.06
N HIS A 34 -11.21 -1.55 -24.44
CA HIS A 34 -9.80 -1.73 -24.04
C HIS A 34 -9.65 -2.23 -22.60
N THR A 35 -10.73 -2.31 -21.84
CA THR A 35 -10.68 -2.62 -20.40
C THR A 35 -10.27 -4.07 -20.11
N GLY A 36 -10.62 -5.01 -21.00
CA GLY A 36 -10.21 -6.40 -20.88
C GLY A 36 -8.70 -6.58 -21.01
N GLU A 37 -8.10 -5.91 -22.00
CA GLU A 37 -6.66 -6.00 -22.24
C GLU A 37 -5.85 -5.32 -21.12
N LEU A 38 -6.29 -4.15 -20.66
CA LEU A 38 -5.72 -3.49 -19.48
C LEU A 38 -5.73 -4.42 -18.26
N ALA A 39 -6.87 -5.07 -18.00
CA ALA A 39 -7.01 -5.98 -16.87
C ALA A 39 -6.14 -7.24 -17.00
N ARG A 40 -5.94 -7.73 -18.24
CA ARG A 40 -5.02 -8.85 -18.54
C ARG A 40 -3.58 -8.46 -18.20
N LEU A 41 -3.12 -7.32 -18.67
CA LEU A 41 -1.75 -6.82 -18.43
C LEU A 41 -1.50 -6.55 -16.94
N PHE A 42 -2.41 -5.86 -16.23
CA PHE A 42 -2.28 -5.65 -14.79
C PHE A 42 -2.39 -6.93 -13.96
N ARG A 43 -3.12 -7.94 -14.43
CA ARG A 43 -3.12 -9.27 -13.81
C ARG A 43 -1.78 -9.97 -14.00
N ARG A 44 -1.21 -9.91 -15.20
CA ARG A 44 0.12 -10.45 -15.51
C ARG A 44 1.19 -9.76 -14.68
N LEU A 45 1.17 -8.43 -14.59
CA LEU A 45 2.11 -7.65 -13.77
C LEU A 45 2.09 -8.11 -12.31
N ARG A 46 0.91 -8.44 -11.77
CA ARG A 46 0.76 -8.95 -10.40
C ARG A 46 1.22 -10.40 -10.21
N SER A 47 1.40 -11.17 -11.28
CA SER A 47 1.74 -12.60 -11.21
C SER A 47 3.17 -12.92 -11.63
N VAL A 48 3.84 -12.08 -12.41
CA VAL A 48 5.22 -12.33 -12.85
C VAL A 48 6.21 -12.39 -11.68
N GLN A 49 7.27 -13.17 -11.86
CA GLN A 49 8.39 -13.32 -10.92
C GLN A 49 9.54 -12.41 -11.35
N GLY A 50 10.09 -11.67 -10.39
CA GLY A 50 11.28 -10.83 -10.60
C GLY A 50 11.01 -9.55 -11.37
N TYR A 51 12.02 -8.68 -11.36
CA TYR A 51 11.96 -7.33 -11.92
C TYR A 51 11.94 -7.32 -13.44
N THR A 52 12.80 -8.11 -14.10
CA THR A 52 12.90 -8.14 -15.57
C THR A 52 11.57 -8.47 -16.23
N ALA A 53 10.91 -9.56 -15.80
CA ALA A 53 9.60 -9.94 -16.34
C ALA A 53 8.52 -8.90 -16.03
N ALA A 54 8.66 -8.13 -14.96
CA ALA A 54 7.73 -7.05 -14.62
C ALA A 54 7.95 -5.81 -15.49
N GLN A 55 9.21 -5.47 -15.80
CA GLN A 55 9.55 -4.42 -16.76
C GLN A 55 9.02 -4.73 -18.16
N GLU A 56 9.13 -5.98 -18.62
CA GLU A 56 8.53 -6.41 -19.89
C GLU A 56 7.02 -6.11 -19.94
N VAL A 57 6.29 -6.44 -18.86
CA VAL A 57 4.85 -6.15 -18.78
C VAL A 57 4.55 -4.66 -18.74
N VAL A 58 5.41 -3.85 -18.11
CA VAL A 58 5.27 -2.39 -18.13
C VAL A 58 5.51 -1.83 -19.54
N GLY A 59 6.52 -2.32 -20.26
CA GLY A 59 6.74 -1.96 -21.66
C GLY A 59 5.55 -2.31 -22.56
N GLU A 60 4.93 -3.47 -22.33
CA GLU A 60 3.68 -3.83 -23.02
C GLU A 60 2.52 -2.89 -22.65
N LEU A 61 2.40 -2.49 -21.38
CA LEU A 61 1.41 -1.49 -20.95
C LEU A 61 1.65 -0.13 -21.60
N GLU A 62 2.91 0.31 -21.70
CA GLU A 62 3.29 1.55 -22.36
C GLU A 62 2.90 1.52 -23.85
N ALA A 63 3.36 0.50 -24.59
CA ALA A 63 3.05 0.31 -26.00
C ALA A 63 1.54 0.17 -26.27
N PHE A 64 0.79 -0.42 -25.33
CA PHE A 64 -0.66 -0.53 -25.41
C PHE A 64 -1.36 0.81 -25.18
N LEU A 65 -0.91 1.62 -24.21
CA LEU A 65 -1.59 2.85 -23.81
C LEU A 65 -1.24 4.05 -24.68
N GLU A 66 0.00 4.13 -25.18
CA GLU A 66 0.53 5.24 -25.98
C GLU A 66 -0.38 5.61 -27.17
N PRO A 67 -0.78 4.68 -28.06
CA PRO A 67 -1.64 5.00 -29.19
C PRO A 67 -3.11 5.22 -28.80
N LEU A 68 -3.51 4.87 -27.57
CA LEU A 68 -4.92 4.89 -27.16
C LEU A 68 -5.32 6.19 -26.48
N ASN A 69 -4.50 6.68 -25.54
CA ASN A 69 -4.84 7.85 -24.74
C ASN A 69 -3.62 8.43 -23.99
N ALA A 70 -3.25 9.67 -24.32
CA ALA A 70 -2.11 10.36 -23.71
C ALA A 70 -2.21 10.50 -22.18
N GLU A 71 -3.41 10.72 -21.62
CA GLU A 71 -3.60 10.84 -20.17
C GLU A 71 -3.53 9.48 -19.46
N ALA A 72 -3.91 8.39 -20.12
CA ALA A 72 -3.74 7.03 -19.63
C ALA A 72 -2.26 6.65 -19.57
N PHE A 73 -1.52 6.97 -20.63
CA PHE A 73 -0.09 6.78 -20.75
C PHE A 73 0.68 7.60 -19.70
N LYS A 74 0.42 8.93 -19.62
CA LYS A 74 0.97 9.82 -18.59
C LYS A 74 0.65 9.34 -17.18
N SER A 75 -0.58 8.85 -16.97
CA SER A 75 -0.96 8.23 -15.72
C SER A 75 -0.04 7.04 -15.43
N LEU A 76 0.19 6.08 -16.32
CA LEU A 76 1.12 4.97 -16.05
C LEU A 76 2.50 5.48 -15.58
N HIS A 77 3.10 6.42 -16.32
CA HIS A 77 4.41 7.01 -16.01
C HIS A 77 4.47 7.78 -14.68
N GLU A 78 3.39 8.43 -14.25
CA GLU A 78 3.31 9.09 -12.94
C GLU A 78 3.65 8.15 -11.78
N ALA A 79 3.36 6.85 -11.91
CA ALA A 79 3.72 5.88 -10.88
C ALA A 79 5.19 5.44 -10.95
N GLY A 80 5.81 5.49 -12.13
CA GLY A 80 7.22 5.16 -12.35
C GLY A 80 7.65 3.86 -11.67
N GLU A 81 8.82 3.91 -11.05
CA GLU A 81 9.42 2.78 -10.33
C GLU A 81 8.60 2.26 -9.14
N ASP A 82 7.69 3.05 -8.58
CA ASP A 82 6.82 2.57 -7.50
C ASP A 82 5.88 1.46 -8.00
N LEU A 83 5.68 1.28 -9.31
CA LEU A 83 4.93 0.14 -9.87
C LEU A 83 5.62 -1.20 -9.64
N LEU A 84 6.95 -1.20 -9.59
CA LEU A 84 7.80 -2.40 -9.64
C LEU A 84 8.59 -2.62 -8.35
N ALA A 85 8.32 -1.82 -7.31
CA ALA A 85 9.10 -1.82 -6.07
C ALA A 85 9.18 -3.20 -5.41
N LEU A 86 8.08 -3.97 -5.37
CA LEU A 86 8.09 -5.33 -4.83
C LEU A 86 8.85 -6.32 -5.72
N HIS A 87 8.75 -6.17 -7.04
CA HIS A 87 9.43 -7.04 -7.99
C HIS A 87 10.96 -6.89 -7.90
N ARG A 88 11.46 -5.67 -7.67
CA ARG A 88 12.90 -5.40 -7.46
C ARG A 88 13.49 -6.09 -6.24
N LEU A 89 12.67 -6.45 -5.24
CA LEU A 89 13.16 -7.16 -4.06
C LEU A 89 13.54 -8.61 -4.37
N GLU A 90 13.21 -9.12 -5.56
CA GLU A 90 13.55 -10.47 -6.03
C GLU A 90 13.12 -11.56 -5.02
N VAL A 91 11.98 -11.35 -4.39
CA VAL A 91 11.35 -12.31 -3.49
C VAL A 91 10.38 -13.21 -4.28
N PRO A 92 10.05 -14.41 -3.77
CA PRO A 92 9.06 -15.27 -4.42
C PRO A 92 7.71 -14.56 -4.61
N ASN A 93 7.14 -14.66 -5.82
CA ASN A 93 5.88 -14.02 -6.21
C ASN A 93 4.65 -14.58 -5.46
N THR A 94 4.81 -15.62 -4.64
CA THR A 94 3.76 -16.16 -3.77
C THR A 94 3.20 -15.09 -2.83
N LEU A 95 4.02 -14.11 -2.43
CA LEU A 95 3.61 -12.94 -1.65
C LEU A 95 2.77 -11.93 -2.45
N HIS A 96 2.92 -11.87 -3.78
CA HIS A 96 2.24 -10.89 -4.63
C HIS A 96 0.72 -10.99 -4.55
N ARG A 97 0.18 -12.20 -4.38
CA ARG A 97 -1.26 -12.43 -4.22
C ARG A 97 -1.85 -11.61 -3.07
N SER A 98 -1.08 -11.38 -2.01
CA SER A 98 -1.48 -10.55 -0.88
C SER A 98 -0.98 -9.12 -1.00
N LEU A 99 0.30 -8.91 -1.36
CA LEU A 99 0.93 -7.58 -1.32
C LEU A 99 0.61 -6.68 -2.51
N LEU A 100 0.23 -7.25 -3.66
CA LEU A 100 -0.16 -6.50 -4.87
C LEU A 100 -1.67 -6.54 -5.14
N SER A 101 -2.46 -7.07 -4.21
CA SER A 101 -3.93 -7.01 -4.27
C SER A 101 -4.49 -6.02 -3.24
N THR A 102 -5.75 -5.65 -3.40
CA THR A 102 -6.49 -4.83 -2.42
C THR A 102 -7.40 -5.67 -1.55
N ASN A 103 -7.36 -7.01 -1.66
CA ASN A 103 -8.33 -7.90 -1.01
C ASN A 103 -8.35 -7.73 0.51
N ALA A 104 -7.19 -7.61 1.15
CA ALA A 104 -7.11 -7.41 2.60
C ALA A 104 -7.79 -6.10 3.04
N ILE A 105 -7.67 -5.05 2.22
CA ILE A 105 -8.27 -3.74 2.49
C ILE A 105 -9.77 -3.77 2.19
N GLU A 106 -10.14 -4.21 0.98
CA GLU A 106 -11.52 -4.23 0.50
C GLU A 106 -12.40 -5.15 1.36
N ASN A 107 -11.92 -6.35 1.72
CA ASN A 107 -12.67 -7.25 2.59
C ASN A 107 -12.85 -6.68 4.00
N SER A 108 -11.82 -6.04 4.57
CA SER A 108 -11.92 -5.41 5.89
C SER A 108 -12.98 -4.31 5.90
N PHE A 109 -12.97 -3.43 4.89
CA PHE A 109 -13.96 -2.36 4.79
C PHE A 109 -15.36 -2.86 4.40
N LEU A 110 -15.48 -3.94 3.61
CA LEU A 110 -16.77 -4.58 3.34
C LEU A 110 -17.40 -5.12 4.63
N ASN A 111 -16.62 -5.83 5.47
CA ASN A 111 -17.10 -6.31 6.76
C ASN A 111 -17.45 -5.16 7.71
N THR A 112 -16.61 -4.13 7.75
CA THR A 112 -16.86 -2.91 8.53
C THR A 112 -18.19 -2.27 8.13
N ARG A 113 -18.43 -2.05 6.83
CA ARG A 113 -19.68 -1.46 6.31
C ARG A 113 -20.91 -2.29 6.67
N ARG A 114 -20.83 -3.63 6.61
CA ARG A 114 -21.95 -4.50 7.02
C ARG A 114 -22.30 -4.33 8.50
N ARG A 115 -21.29 -4.16 9.37
CA ARG A 115 -21.50 -3.93 10.81
C ARG A 115 -22.07 -2.55 11.10
N LEU A 116 -21.60 -1.53 10.38
CA LEU A 116 -22.05 -0.15 10.54
C LEU A 116 -23.36 0.18 9.83
N GLY A 117 -23.85 -0.66 8.92
CA GLY A 117 -24.98 -0.35 8.04
C GLY A 117 -26.32 -0.06 8.74
N ARG A 118 -26.45 -0.39 10.04
CA ARG A 118 -27.62 -0.06 10.87
C ARG A 118 -27.42 1.16 11.78
N VAL A 119 -26.22 1.71 11.83
CA VAL A 119 -25.91 2.92 12.60
C VAL A 119 -26.15 4.12 11.69
N THR A 120 -27.33 4.72 11.80
CA THR A 120 -27.78 5.79 10.89
C THR A 120 -27.64 7.19 11.46
N ARG A 121 -27.40 7.33 12.77
CA ARG A 121 -27.27 8.62 13.46
C ARG A 121 -25.91 8.73 14.13
N PHE A 122 -24.99 9.44 13.48
CA PHE A 122 -23.69 9.81 14.03
C PHE A 122 -23.76 11.23 14.61
N ARG A 123 -23.27 11.42 15.83
CA ARG A 123 -23.18 12.72 16.48
C ARG A 123 -21.76 13.28 16.33
N ALA A 124 -21.63 14.37 15.56
CA ALA A 124 -20.33 14.96 15.20
C ALA A 124 -19.57 15.54 16.41
N ASP A 125 -20.28 15.93 17.45
CA ASP A 125 -19.76 16.43 18.73
C ASP A 125 -19.29 15.31 19.69
N THR A 126 -19.29 14.06 19.24
CA THR A 126 -18.92 12.89 20.07
C THR A 126 -17.88 12.02 19.37
N ASP A 127 -17.29 11.08 20.12
CA ASP A 127 -16.37 10.07 19.60
C ASP A 127 -17.07 8.82 19.04
N GLN A 128 -18.40 8.87 18.86
CA GLN A 128 -19.22 7.73 18.40
C GLN A 128 -18.71 7.09 17.11
N ALA A 129 -18.33 7.92 16.12
CA ALA A 129 -17.84 7.43 14.84
C ALA A 129 -16.57 6.58 15.00
N SER A 130 -15.62 7.05 15.82
CA SER A 130 -14.38 6.34 16.13
C SER A 130 -14.67 5.04 16.87
N ARG A 131 -15.52 5.05 17.90
CA ARG A 131 -15.88 3.84 18.66
C ARG A 131 -16.54 2.77 17.79
N TRP A 132 -17.48 3.18 16.93
CA TRP A 132 -18.13 2.27 16.00
C TRP A 132 -17.17 1.70 14.97
N LEU A 133 -16.28 2.53 14.42
CA LEU A 133 -15.24 2.08 13.51
C LEU A 133 -14.29 1.08 14.18
N SER A 134 -13.82 1.40 15.39
CA SER A 134 -12.97 0.49 16.19
C SER A 134 -13.65 -0.85 16.44
N TYR A 135 -14.91 -0.84 16.91
CA TYR A 135 -15.68 -2.07 17.08
C TYR A 135 -15.79 -2.87 15.78
N ALA A 136 -16.17 -2.22 14.68
CA ALA A 136 -16.36 -2.89 13.41
C ALA A 136 -15.06 -3.47 12.83
N LEU A 137 -13.92 -2.80 13.03
CA LEU A 137 -12.59 -3.30 12.65
C LEU A 137 -12.15 -4.48 13.53
N LEU A 138 -12.37 -4.42 14.85
CA LEU A 138 -12.09 -5.54 15.76
C LEU A 138 -12.92 -6.78 15.41
N GLU A 139 -14.18 -6.60 15.00
CA GLU A 139 -15.00 -7.71 14.50
C GLU A 139 -14.50 -8.25 13.16
N ALA A 140 -13.97 -7.40 12.27
CA ALA A 140 -13.40 -7.84 11.00
C ALA A 140 -12.08 -8.61 11.20
N GLU A 141 -11.25 -8.17 12.16
CA GLU A 141 -9.95 -8.78 12.50
C GLU A 141 -10.07 -10.25 12.88
N LYS A 142 -11.14 -10.63 13.60
CA LYS A 142 -11.40 -12.03 14.00
C LYS A 142 -11.45 -13.00 12.81
N GLY A 143 -11.75 -12.51 11.61
CA GLY A 143 -11.78 -13.30 10.37
C GLY A 143 -10.46 -13.29 9.59
N PHE A 144 -9.39 -12.69 10.11
CA PHE A 144 -8.14 -12.58 9.37
C PHE A 144 -7.38 -13.91 9.32
N HIS A 145 -6.77 -14.15 8.16
CA HIS A 145 -5.90 -15.28 7.92
C HIS A 145 -4.48 -14.79 7.62
N ARG A 146 -3.50 -15.68 7.78
CA ARG A 146 -2.13 -15.41 7.33
C ARG A 146 -2.16 -15.09 5.84
N ILE A 147 -1.30 -14.16 5.43
CA ILE A 147 -1.16 -13.79 4.02
C ILE A 147 -0.69 -14.99 3.18
N SER A 148 -1.00 -14.96 1.89
CA SER A 148 -0.46 -15.94 0.95
C SER A 148 1.06 -15.79 0.89
N GLY A 149 1.78 -16.92 0.88
CA GLY A 149 3.24 -16.91 0.90
C GLY A 149 3.87 -16.52 2.25
N HIS A 150 3.13 -16.49 3.37
CA HIS A 150 3.67 -16.05 4.67
C HIS A 150 4.98 -16.75 5.11
N LYS A 151 5.24 -17.98 4.65
CA LYS A 151 6.50 -18.69 4.92
C LYS A 151 7.72 -18.02 4.29
N GLU A 152 7.51 -17.18 3.28
CA GLU A 152 8.55 -16.42 2.57
C GLU A 152 8.83 -15.04 3.19
N LEU A 153 8.11 -14.65 4.25
CA LEU A 153 8.33 -13.37 4.95
C LEU A 153 9.79 -13.16 5.40
N PRO A 154 10.54 -14.18 5.88
CA PRO A 154 11.96 -14.01 6.18
C PRO A 154 12.79 -13.54 4.97
N LYS A 155 12.46 -14.01 3.77
CA LYS A 155 13.16 -13.57 2.54
C LYS A 155 12.82 -12.12 2.21
N LEU A 156 11.57 -11.71 2.42
CA LEU A 156 11.15 -10.31 2.27
C LEU A 156 11.88 -9.39 3.24
N ILE A 157 11.97 -9.77 4.53
CA ILE A 157 12.71 -9.01 5.53
C ILE A 157 14.18 -8.87 5.13
N ALA A 158 14.82 -9.98 4.71
CA ALA A 158 16.20 -9.94 4.25
C ALA A 158 16.39 -9.05 3.01
N ALA A 159 15.44 -9.07 2.06
CA ALA A 159 15.50 -8.23 0.87
C ALA A 159 15.35 -6.74 1.20
N LEU A 160 14.41 -6.39 2.08
CA LEU A 160 14.24 -5.02 2.57
C LEU A 160 15.48 -4.52 3.31
N ALA A 161 16.10 -5.36 4.13
CA ALA A 161 17.34 -5.00 4.84
C ALA A 161 18.50 -4.70 3.87
N ARG A 162 18.63 -5.45 2.77
CA ARG A 162 19.62 -5.17 1.71
C ARG A 162 19.34 -3.83 1.02
N GLU A 163 18.08 -3.56 0.68
CA GLU A 163 17.67 -2.30 0.04
C GLU A 163 17.93 -1.10 0.96
N HIS A 164 17.65 -1.25 2.26
CA HIS A 164 17.92 -0.23 3.27
C HIS A 164 19.43 0.05 3.38
N ALA A 165 20.27 -0.98 3.38
CA ALA A 165 21.72 -0.81 3.45
C ALA A 165 22.31 -0.14 2.19
N ALA A 166 21.68 -0.33 1.03
CA ALA A 166 22.09 0.30 -0.23
C ALA A 166 21.65 1.77 -0.34
N THR A 167 20.68 2.21 0.47
CA THR A 167 20.18 3.59 0.44
C THR A 167 20.99 4.46 1.40
N PRO A 168 21.74 5.47 0.93
CA PRO A 168 22.50 6.34 1.83
C PRO A 168 21.54 7.07 2.78
N THR A 169 21.76 6.91 4.08
CA THR A 169 21.00 7.59 5.12
C THR A 169 21.28 9.08 5.07
N LYS A 170 20.25 9.88 4.81
CA LYS A 170 20.33 11.32 5.09
C LYS A 170 20.47 11.46 6.62
N PRO A 171 21.44 12.23 7.14
CA PRO A 171 21.56 12.44 8.58
C PRO A 171 20.23 13.00 9.12
N PRO A 172 19.85 12.66 10.36
CA PRO A 172 18.59 13.12 10.93
C PRO A 172 18.55 14.65 10.90
N SER A 173 17.63 15.22 10.12
CA SER A 173 17.36 16.66 10.11
C SER A 173 16.32 16.95 11.19
N GLY A 174 16.78 17.11 12.43
CA GLY A 174 15.94 17.51 13.54
C GLY A 174 16.72 17.54 14.86
N PRO A 175 16.42 18.49 15.76
CA PRO A 175 17.06 18.52 17.07
C PRO A 175 16.71 17.25 17.84
N VAL A 176 17.74 16.58 18.37
CA VAL A 176 17.59 15.46 19.30
C VAL A 176 16.74 15.96 20.48
N PRO A 177 15.59 15.34 20.81
CA PRO A 177 14.81 15.75 21.95
C PRO A 177 15.63 15.55 23.23
N SER A 178 15.82 16.63 23.99
CA SER A 178 16.50 16.61 25.28
C SER A 178 15.79 15.63 26.24
N PRO A 179 16.54 14.91 27.09
CA PRO A 179 15.94 14.03 28.08
C PRO A 179 15.08 14.84 29.05
N THR A 180 13.77 14.55 29.06
CA THR A 180 12.82 15.16 29.99
C THR A 180 13.17 14.72 31.41
N ALA A 181 13.34 15.69 32.32
CA ALA A 181 13.57 15.44 33.75
C ALA A 181 12.37 14.69 34.37
N PRO A 182 12.59 13.85 35.40
CA PRO A 182 11.53 13.04 35.98
C PRO A 182 10.53 13.92 36.73
N ALA A 183 9.25 13.60 36.56
CA ALA A 183 8.13 14.27 37.24
C ALA A 183 8.22 14.09 38.76
N THR A 184 8.29 15.19 39.50
CA THR A 184 8.18 15.21 40.96
C THR A 184 6.81 14.70 41.41
N ALA A 185 6.83 13.63 42.22
CA ALA A 185 5.65 13.09 42.88
C ALA A 185 5.09 14.12 43.88
N ARG A 186 3.78 14.38 43.78
CA ARG A 186 3.04 15.26 44.70
C ARG A 186 2.58 14.42 45.90
N ALA A 187 3.01 14.79 47.10
CA ALA A 187 2.59 14.14 48.34
C ALA A 187 1.08 14.36 48.63
N PRO A 188 0.41 13.42 49.32
CA PRO A 188 -1.00 13.58 49.69
C PRO A 188 -1.12 14.48 50.94
N SER A 189 -2.10 15.38 50.92
CA SER A 189 -2.49 16.18 52.08
C SER A 189 -3.32 15.33 53.06
N LEU A 190 -2.99 15.44 54.35
CA LEU A 190 -3.85 15.03 55.47
C LEU A 190 -5.05 15.99 55.62
#